data_AF-A0A438CQC0-F1
#
_entry.id   AF-A0A438CQC0-F1
#
_cell.length_a   1.000
_cell.length_b   1.000
_cell.length_c   1.000
_cell.angle_alpha   90.00
_cell.angle_beta   90.00
_cell.angle_gamma   90.00
#
_symmetry.space_group_name_H-M   'P 1'
#
loop_
_entity.id
_entity.type
_entity.pdbx_description
1 polymer ?
#
loop_
_entity_poly.entity_id
_entity_poly.type
_entity_poly.pdbx_seq_one_letter_code
_entity_poly.pdbx_strand_id
1 'polypeptide(L)'
;MEFFSPLAPKALPDPMPSQFRLDLYYTYYQSAGHHIDRCIALRHSIQDIVESGTFGHPRFDMFSIPTLAQAMHADTPSPAVPDLIDLGN
;
A
#
# COMPACT_ATOMS: atom_id res chain seq x y z
N MET A 1 -5.75 -27.43 14.49
CA MET A 1 -5.22 -27.09 13.15
C MET A 1 -6.12 -27.80 12.17
N GLU A 2 -7.08 -27.07 11.58
CA GLU A 2 -8.01 -27.64 10.62
C GLU A 2 -7.28 -27.81 9.28
N PHE A 3 -7.10 -29.06 8.83
CA PHE A 3 -6.58 -29.37 7.51
C PHE A 3 -7.74 -29.35 6.51
N PHE A 4 -7.69 -28.44 5.53
CA PHE A 4 -8.60 -28.52 4.40
C PHE A 4 -8.19 -29.69 3.50
N SER A 5 -9.04 -30.71 3.41
CA SER A 5 -8.85 -31.80 2.46
C SER A 5 -8.95 -31.29 1.02
N PRO A 6 -8.00 -31.63 0.13
CA PRO A 6 -8.11 -31.30 -1.29
C PRO A 6 -9.39 -31.91 -1.87
N LEU A 7 -10.16 -31.11 -2.60
CA LEU A 7 -11.29 -31.64 -3.37
C LEU A 7 -10.77 -32.48 -4.53
N ALA A 8 -11.44 -33.60 -4.81
CA ALA A 8 -11.14 -34.44 -5.95
C ALA A 8 -11.26 -33.63 -7.27
N PRO A 9 -10.32 -33.77 -8.23
CA PRO A 9 -10.43 -33.13 -9.53
C PRO A 9 -11.72 -33.52 -10.23
N LYS A 10 -12.45 -32.53 -10.76
CA LYS A 10 -13.67 -32.77 -11.53
C LYS A 10 -13.29 -33.35 -12.90
N ALA A 11 -13.96 -34.43 -13.30
CA ALA A 11 -13.79 -35.01 -14.63
C ALA A 11 -14.20 -34.00 -15.72
N LEU A 12 -13.50 -34.04 -16.86
CA LEU A 12 -13.83 -33.21 -18.01
C LEU A 12 -15.20 -33.64 -18.57
N PRO A 13 -16.09 -32.69 -18.95
CA PRO A 13 -17.37 -33.04 -19.55
C PRO A 13 -17.19 -33.84 -20.85
N ASP A 14 -17.94 -34.94 -20.98
CA ASP A 14 -18.01 -35.80 -22.15
C ASP A 14 -19.48 -35.89 -22.65
N PRO A 15 -19.79 -35.50 -23.91
CA PRO A 15 -18.88 -34.93 -24.90
C PRO A 15 -18.46 -33.49 -24.57
N MET A 16 -17.26 -33.12 -25.03
CA MET A 16 -16.70 -31.79 -24.80
C MET A 16 -17.61 -30.71 -25.44
N PRO A 17 -17.99 -29.64 -24.72
CA PRO A 17 -18.94 -28.63 -25.25
C PRO A 17 -18.41 -27.95 -26.49
N SER A 18 -19.15 -27.88 -27.61
CA SER A 18 -18.66 -27.35 -28.90
C SER A 18 -18.03 -25.94 -28.84
N GLN A 19 -18.42 -25.12 -27.86
CA GLN A 19 -17.87 -23.80 -27.58
C GLN A 19 -16.51 -23.80 -26.86
N PHE A 20 -16.06 -24.96 -26.34
CA PHE A 20 -14.83 -25.07 -25.57
C PHE A 20 -13.63 -25.14 -26.51
N ARG A 21 -12.83 -24.07 -26.46
CA ARG A 21 -11.65 -23.85 -27.29
C ARG A 21 -10.41 -24.37 -26.54
N LEU A 22 -10.13 -25.66 -26.71
CA LEU A 22 -8.96 -26.33 -26.11
C LEU A 22 -7.63 -25.67 -26.50
N ASP A 23 -7.55 -25.18 -27.74
CA ASP A 23 -6.41 -24.43 -28.28
C ASP A 23 -6.12 -23.17 -27.46
N LEU A 24 -7.17 -22.39 -27.16
CA LEU A 24 -7.06 -21.17 -26.35
C LEU A 24 -6.74 -21.50 -24.89
N TYR A 25 -7.38 -22.52 -24.34
CA TYR A 25 -7.12 -23.00 -22.98
C TYR A 25 -5.64 -23.37 -22.80
N TYR A 26 -5.09 -24.18 -23.72
CA TYR A 26 -3.69 -24.58 -23.64
C TYR A 26 -2.75 -23.38 -23.82
N THR A 27 -3.02 -22.51 -24.80
CA THR A 27 -2.21 -21.30 -25.05
C THR A 27 -2.15 -20.39 -23.82
N TYR A 28 -3.27 -20.20 -23.14
CA TYR A 28 -3.34 -19.40 -21.90
C TYR A 28 -2.46 -19.99 -20.80
N TYR A 29 -2.59 -21.29 -20.50
CA TYR A 29 -1.83 -21.91 -19.40
C TYR A 29 -0.33 -22.05 -19.71
N GLN A 30 0.04 -22.31 -20.96
CA GLN A 30 1.45 -22.30 -21.37
C GLN A 30 2.06 -20.92 -21.16
N SER A 31 1.34 -19.84 -21.51
CA SER A 31 1.81 -18.48 -21.26
C SER A 31 1.80 -18.11 -19.76
N ALA A 32 0.81 -18.57 -18.99
CA ALA A 32 0.68 -18.32 -17.55
C ALA A 32 1.82 -18.92 -16.72
N GLY A 33 2.36 -20.09 -17.11
CA GLY A 33 3.54 -20.67 -16.48
C GLY A 33 4.75 -19.71 -16.49
N HIS A 34 4.98 -19.05 -17.62
CA HIS A 34 6.06 -18.06 -17.77
C HIS A 34 5.86 -16.79 -16.93
N HIS A 35 4.62 -16.45 -16.55
CA HIS A 35 4.35 -15.32 -15.66
C HIS A 35 4.74 -15.63 -14.20
N ILE A 36 4.63 -16.88 -13.77
CA ILE A 36 5.07 -17.30 -12.43
C ILE A 36 6.59 -17.17 -12.31
N ASP A 37 7.34 -17.55 -13.34
CA ASP A 37 8.81 -17.40 -13.38
C ASP A 37 9.24 -15.94 -13.22
N ARG A 38 8.52 -15.00 -13.85
CA ARG A 38 8.79 -13.56 -13.68
C ARG A 38 8.54 -13.08 -12.26
N CYS A 39 7.46 -13.54 -11.62
CA CYS A 39 7.18 -13.23 -10.21
C CYS A 39 8.23 -13.83 -9.26
N ILE A 40 8.74 -15.03 -9.57
CA ILE A 40 9.83 -15.68 -8.83
C ILE A 40 11.12 -14.88 -8.99
N ALA A 41 11.50 -14.50 -10.22
CA ALA A 41 12.66 -13.67 -10.49
C ALA A 41 12.57 -12.32 -9.75
N LEU A 42 11.41 -11.65 -9.80
CA LEU A 42 11.19 -10.39 -9.08
C LEU A 42 11.35 -10.54 -7.56
N ARG A 43 10.80 -11.61 -6.98
CA ARG A 43 10.96 -11.91 -5.55
C ARG A 43 12.43 -12.06 -5.17
N HIS A 44 13.21 -12.78 -5.97
CA HIS A 44 14.65 -12.92 -5.74
C HIS A 44 15.38 -11.59 -5.87
N SER A 45 15.10 -10.79 -6.92
CA SER A 45 15.71 -9.47 -7.07
C SER A 45 15.44 -8.53 -5.90
N ILE A 46 14.23 -8.55 -5.34
CA ILE A 46 13.90 -7.77 -4.14
C ILE A 46 14.72 -8.25 -2.94
N GLN A 47 14.83 -9.57 -2.76
CA GLN A 47 15.60 -10.16 -1.67
C GLN A 47 17.09 -9.80 -1.78
N ASP A 48 17.67 -9.87 -2.98
CA ASP A 48 19.07 -9.50 -3.24
C ASP A 48 19.34 -8.03 -2.92
N ILE A 49 18.41 -7.13 -3.23
CA ILE A 49 18.54 -5.70 -2.91
C ILE A 49 18.52 -5.47 -1.39
N VAL A 50 17.69 -6.22 -0.66
CA VAL A 50 17.63 -6.15 0.80
C VAL A 50 18.90 -6.72 1.44
N GLU A 51 19.35 -7.89 0.99
CA GLU A 51 20.53 -8.60 1.53
C GLU A 51 21.84 -7.90 1.20
N SER A 52 21.93 -7.26 0.03
CA SER A 52 23.11 -6.48 -0.37
C SER A 52 23.32 -5.23 0.49
N GLY A 53 22.36 -4.85 1.33
CA GLY A 53 22.49 -3.65 2.17
C GLY A 53 22.59 -2.35 1.36
N THR A 54 22.14 -2.38 0.10
CA THR A 54 22.17 -1.22 -0.82
C THR A 54 21.23 -0.10 -0.35
N PHE A 55 20.28 -0.44 0.53
CA PHE A 55 19.66 0.53 1.41
C PHE A 55 20.71 1.03 2.39
N GLY A 56 21.46 2.08 1.99
CA GLY A 56 22.28 2.84 2.93
C GLY A 56 21.46 3.19 4.17
N HIS A 57 22.13 3.28 5.33
CA HIS A 57 21.48 3.63 6.59
C HIS A 57 20.56 4.84 6.36
N PRO A 58 19.24 4.73 6.59
CA PRO A 58 18.38 5.87 6.45
C PRO A 58 18.82 6.88 7.51
N ARG A 59 19.59 7.90 7.10
CA ARG A 59 19.70 9.12 7.87
C ARG A 59 18.31 9.72 7.87
N PHE A 60 17.52 9.34 8.86
CA PHE A 60 16.25 9.96 9.23
C PHE A 60 16.48 11.38 9.75
N ASP A 61 17.14 12.22 8.94
CA ASP A 61 17.33 13.65 9.20
C ASP A 61 16.87 14.45 7.98
N MET A 62 15.66 14.18 7.51
CA MET A 62 15.05 15.08 6.54
C MET A 62 13.55 15.21 6.72
N PHE A 63 13.05 15.14 7.96
CA PHE A 63 11.68 15.59 8.27
C PHE A 63 11.55 16.10 9.71
N SER A 64 12.55 16.80 10.23
CA SER A 64 12.25 17.79 11.27
C SER A 64 11.45 18.90 10.59
N ILE A 65 10.12 18.71 10.51
CA ILE A 65 9.18 19.78 10.22
C ILE A 65 9.51 20.86 11.26
N PRO A 66 10.04 22.03 10.88
CA PRO A 66 10.22 23.09 11.85
C PRO A 66 8.80 23.45 12.29
N THR A 67 8.54 23.25 13.59
CA THR A 67 7.28 23.55 14.26
C THR A 67 6.83 24.96 13.89
N LEU A 68 5.94 25.09 12.90
CA LEU A 68 5.25 26.33 12.54
C LEU A 68 4.16 26.65 13.57
N ALA A 69 4.49 26.59 14.86
CA ALA A 69 3.59 27.00 15.94
C ALA A 69 3.91 28.42 16.45
N GLN A 70 5.01 29.03 16.01
CA GLN A 70 5.46 30.32 16.57
C GLN A 70 5.10 31.55 15.71
N ALA A 71 4.41 31.39 14.59
CA ALA A 71 4.09 32.50 13.67
C ALA A 71 2.72 33.17 13.90
N MET A 72 1.99 32.83 14.99
CA MET A 72 0.62 33.31 15.22
C MET A 72 0.42 34.11 16.50
N HIS A 73 1.44 34.28 17.35
CA HIS A 73 1.34 35.22 18.46
C HIS A 73 1.81 36.60 17.99
N ALA A 74 0.93 37.25 17.23
CA ALA A 74 1.02 38.65 16.89
C ALA A 74 1.06 39.47 18.18
N ASP A 75 2.11 40.26 18.30
CA ASP A 75 2.20 41.42 19.15
C ASP A 75 1.09 42.41 18.74
N THR A 76 0.08 42.56 19.58
CA THR A 76 -0.86 43.69 19.51
C THR A 76 -0.91 44.34 20.89
N PRO A 77 -0.61 45.64 21.03
CA PRO A 77 -0.68 46.31 22.31
C PRO A 77 -2.14 46.48 22.72
N SER A 78 -2.40 46.21 24.00
CA SER A 78 -3.70 46.34 24.67
C SER A 78 -4.34 47.71 24.44
N PRO A 79 -5.56 47.82 23.88
CA PRO A 79 -6.31 49.05 23.93
C PRO A 79 -7.00 49.16 25.29
N ALA A 80 -6.55 50.13 26.08
CA ALA A 80 -7.21 50.55 27.32
C ALA A 80 -8.67 50.92 27.05
N VAL A 81 -9.60 50.34 27.81
CA VAL A 81 -10.99 50.80 27.87
C VAL A 81 -11.16 51.57 29.19
N PRO A 82 -11.56 52.85 29.15
CA PRO A 82 -11.79 53.66 30.34
C PRO A 82 -13.04 53.21 31.11
N ASP A 83 -12.94 53.32 32.43
CA ASP A 83 -13.96 53.10 33.45
C ASP A 83 -15.19 54.01 33.26
N LEU A 84 -16.41 53.44 33.23
CA LEU A 84 -17.68 54.17 33.35
C LEU A 84 -18.74 53.29 34.04
N ILE A 85 -18.82 53.47 35.36
CA ILE A 85 -19.94 53.42 36.30
C ILE A 85 -21.41 53.29 35.78
N ASP A 86 -22.13 52.39 36.45
CA ASP A 86 -23.49 52.48 37.08
C ASP A 86 -24.70 53.12 36.35
N LEU A 87 -25.76 52.33 36.12
CA LEU A 87 -27.13 52.52 36.68
C LEU A 87 -28.21 51.65 35.98
N GLY A 88 -28.98 50.90 36.79
CA GLY A 88 -30.43 50.75 36.61
C GLY A 88 -31.00 49.44 36.04
N ASN A 89 -31.46 48.55 36.94
CA ASN A 89 -32.88 48.17 37.09
C ASN A 89 -33.08 47.33 38.35
#